data_AF-A0A7V9D8Q3-F1
#
_entry.id   AF-A0A7V9D8Q3-F1
#
_cell.length_a   1.000
_cell.length_b   1.000
_cell.length_c   1.000
_cell.angle_alpha   90.00
_cell.angle_beta   90.00
_cell.angle_gamma   90.00
#
_symmetry.space_group_name_H-M   'P 1'
#
loop_
_entity.id
_entity.type
_entity.pdbx_description
1 polymer ?
#
loop_
_entity_poly.entity_id
_entity_poly.type
_entity_poly.pdbx_seq_one_letter_code
_entity_poly.pdbx_strand_id
1 'polypeptide(L)' 'MRRTITLEPDVAEIIQKRMREQGLSFPQAVNEAIRAGLAEGEPRSFETPTFRMGFDPSVPGDKA' A
#
# COMPACT_ATOMS: atom_id res chain seq x y z
N MET A 1 22.29 -11.74 7.59
CA MET A 1 22.51 -13.11 7.04
C MET A 1 22.69 -13.01 5.53
N ARG A 2 23.59 -13.80 4.92
CA ARG A 2 23.74 -13.86 3.45
C ARG A 2 22.80 -14.93 2.89
N ARG A 3 21.95 -14.55 1.94
CA ARG A 3 21.09 -15.47 1.18
C ARG A 3 21.19 -15.15 -0.31
N THR A 4 21.00 -16.16 -1.14
CA THR A 4 20.89 -16.01 -2.59
C THR A 4 19.41 -16.11 -2.94
N ILE A 5 18.91 -15.15 -3.71
CA ILE A 5 17.54 -15.11 -4.21
C ILE A 5 17.59 -14.89 -5.72
N THR A 6 16.66 -15.52 -6.44
CA THR A 6 16.47 -15.26 -7.87
C THR A 6 15.45 -14.13 -8.01
N LEU A 7 15.73 -13.14 -8.86
CA LEU A 7 14.81 -12.06 -9.19
C LEU A 7 14.40 -12.19 -10.64
N GLU A 8 13.11 -12.05 -10.90
CA GLU A 8 12.61 -11.90 -12.27
C GLU A 8 13.12 -10.58 -12.88
N PRO A 9 13.25 -10.49 -14.23
CA PRO A 9 13.83 -9.33 -14.88
C PRO A 9 13.13 -8.01 -14.54
N ASP A 10 11.80 -8.01 -14.46
CA ASP A 10 10.99 -6.84 -14.11
C ASP A 10 11.27 -6.37 -12.67
N VAL A 11 11.41 -7.32 -11.73
CA VAL A 11 11.71 -7.01 -10.33
C VAL A 11 13.12 -6.41 -10.21
N ALA A 12 14.08 -6.91 -10.97
CA ALA A 12 15.44 -6.38 -11.00
C ALA A 12 15.48 -4.91 -11.47
N GLU A 13 14.67 -4.56 -12.48
CA GLU A 13 14.54 -3.17 -12.96
C GLU A 13 13.94 -2.25 -11.88
N ILE A 14 12.91 -2.71 -11.18
CA ILE A 14 12.29 -1.97 -10.08
C ILE A 14 13.29 -1.69 -8.95
N ILE A 15 14.08 -2.71 -8.57
CA ILE A 15 15.11 -2.57 -7.53
C ILE A 15 16.21 -1.60 -7.99
N GLN A 16 16.68 -1.71 -9.24
CA GLN A 16 17.68 -0.77 -9.77
C GLN A 16 17.18 0.67 -9.78
N LYS A 17 15.92 0.90 -10.16
CA LYS A 17 15.31 2.21 -10.12
C LYS A 17 15.32 2.77 -8.69
N ARG A 18 14.89 1.97 -7.71
CA ARG A 18 14.89 2.36 -6.28
C ARG A 18 16.29 2.67 -5.77
N MET A 19 17.30 1.89 -6.17
CA MET A 19 18.70 2.16 -5.84
C MET A 19 19.17 3.51 -6.37
N ARG A 20 18.82 3.85 -7.62
CA ARG A 20 19.18 5.14 -8.23
C ARG A 20 18.47 6.31 -7.56
N GLU A 21 17.20 6.15 -7.23
CA GLU A 21 16.37 7.21 -6.64
C GLU A 21 16.79 7.53 -5.19
N GLN A 22 17.21 6.52 -4.43
CA GLN A 22 17.46 6.65 -2.99
C GLN A 22 18.94 6.49 -2.61
N GLY A 23 19.83 6.25 -3.58
CA GLY A 23 21.27 6.04 -3.33
C GLY A 23 21.57 4.77 -2.53
N LEU A 24 20.72 3.75 -2.62
CA LEU A 24 20.81 2.54 -1.82
C LEU A 24 21.68 1.46 -2.49
N SER A 25 22.38 0.67 -1.66
CA SER A 25 22.98 -0.58 -2.13
C SER A 25 21.91 -1.64 -2.42
N PHE A 26 22.22 -2.61 -3.29
CA PHE A 26 21.29 -3.68 -3.66
C PHE A 26 20.69 -4.42 -2.44
N PRO A 27 21.47 -4.84 -1.41
CA PRO A 27 20.90 -5.49 -0.24
C PRO A 27 19.96 -4.58 0.57
N GLN A 28 20.25 -3.28 0.64
CA GLN A 28 19.38 -2.32 1.32
C GLN A 28 18.07 -2.17 0.57
N ALA A 29 18.12 -1.94 -0.75
CA ALA A 29 16.94 -1.78 -1.58
C ALA A 29 16.02 -3.01 -1.53
N VAL A 30 16.58 -4.22 -1.60
CA VAL A 30 15.82 -5.48 -1.50
C VAL A 30 15.17 -5.62 -0.12
N ASN A 31 15.93 -5.42 0.96
CA ASN A 31 15.39 -5.57 2.32
C ASN A 31 14.31 -4.54 2.62
N GLU A 32 14.47 -3.29 2.16
CA GLU A 32 13.48 -2.25 2.34
C GLU A 32 12.21 -2.54 1.54
N ALA A 33 12.34 -3.00 0.29
CA ALA A 33 11.19 -3.42 -0.51
C ALA A 33 10.42 -4.56 0.14
N ILE A 34 11.12 -5.58 0.67
CA ILE A 34 10.51 -6.69 1.41
C ILE A 34 9.80 -6.18 2.68
N ARG A 35 10.44 -5.30 3.46
CA ARG A 35 9.82 -4.72 4.65
C ARG A 35 8.57 -3.90 4.32
N ALA A 36 8.61 -3.11 3.25
CA ALA A 36 7.46 -2.33 2.81
C ALA A 36 6.31 -3.21 2.30
N GLY A 37 6.64 -4.32 1.61
CA GLY A 37 5.63 -5.26 1.10
C GLY A 37 5.06 -6.20 2.16
N LEU A 38 5.83 -6.54 3.19
CA LEU A 38 5.42 -7.40 4.31
C LEU A 38 4.93 -6.62 5.52
N ALA A 39 5.06 -5.29 5.53
CA ALA A 39 4.38 -4.48 6.53
C ALA A 39 2.89 -4.74 6.35
N GLU A 40 2.28 -5.48 7.28
CA GLU A 40 0.83 -5.50 7.43
C GLU A 40 0.41 -4.04 7.54
N GLY A 41 -0.23 -3.53 6.49
CA GLY A 41 -0.63 -2.13 6.46
C GLY A 41 -1.48 -1.90 7.70
N GLU A 42 -1.08 -0.95 8.55
CA GLU A 42 -1.98 -0.50 9.60
C GLU A 42 -3.31 -0.19 8.91
N PRO A 43 -4.44 -0.76 9.39
CA PRO A 43 -5.73 -0.45 8.82
C PRO A 43 -5.86 1.06 8.85
N ARG A 44 -5.80 1.69 7.66
CA ARG A 44 -5.94 3.13 7.56
C ARG A 44 -7.30 3.44 8.15
N SER A 45 -7.32 4.18 9.26
CA SER A 45 -8.55 4.71 9.83
C SER A 45 -9.17 5.63 8.80
N PHE A 46 -10.11 5.09 8.02
CA PHE A 46 -10.88 5.85 7.07
C PHE A 46 -12.15 6.32 7.77
N GLU A 47 -12.24 7.62 8.03
CA GLU A 47 -13.46 8.25 8.52
C GLU A 47 -14.24 8.82 7.33
N THR A 48 -15.42 8.26 7.07
CA THR A 48 -16.36 8.82 6.10
C THR A 48 -17.11 9.98 6.76
N PRO A 49 -16.98 11.24 6.28
CA PRO A 49 -17.75 12.34 6.84
C PRO A 49 -19.24 12.08 6.62
N THR A 50 -20.01 12.10 7.70
CA THR A 50 -21.47 11.96 7.63
C THR A 50 -22.10 13.33 7.50
N PHE A 51 -22.99 13.46 6.52
CA PHE A 51 -23.78 14.67 6.31
C PHE A 51 -25.24 14.36 6.61
N ARG A 52 -25.91 15.26 7.34
CA ARG A 52 -27.37 15.15 7.52
C ARG A 52 -28.03 15.46 6.17
N MET A 53 -28.56 14.43 5.51
CA MET A 53 -29.37 14.57 4.30
C MET A 53 -30.79 15.12 4.56
N GLY A 54 -31.12 15.42 5.82
CA GLY A 54 -32.48 15.68 6.25
C GLY A 54 -33.25 14.37 6.43
N PHE A 55 -34.16 14.35 7.39
CA PHE A 55 -35.10 13.24 7.56
C PHE A 55 -36.48 13.78 7.24
N ASP A 56 -37.05 13.31 6.14
CA ASP A 56 -38.44 13.62 5.78
C ASP A 56 -39.31 12.39 6.08
N PRO A 57 -40.17 12.44 7.11
CA PRO A 57 -41.00 11.30 7.51
C PRO A 57 -42.11 10.98 6.52
N SER A 58 -42.36 11.83 5.50
CA SER A 58 -43.32 11.55 4.43
C SER A 58 -42.74 10.69 3.31
N VAL A 59 -41.42 10.48 3.29
CA VAL A 59 -40.72 9.59 2.37
C VAL A 59 -40.55 8.21 3.01
N PRO A 60 -41.24 7.16 2.52
CA PRO A 60 -41.05 5.80 3.03
C PRO A 60 -39.65 5.29 2.66
N GLY A 61 -38.80 5.03 3.66
CA GLY A 61 -37.43 4.54 3.46
C GLY A 61 -37.31 3.06 3.05
N ASP A 62 -38.43 2.35 2.97
CA ASP A 62 -38.50 0.89 2.81
C ASP A 62 -39.02 0.46 1.42
N LYS A 63 -38.88 1.31 0.39
CA LYS A 63 -39.21 0.93 -0.99
C LYS A 63 -38.00 1.13 -1.90
N ALA A 64 -37.18 0.09 -1.99
CA ALA A 64 -36.13 -0.09 -2.98
C ALA A 64 -36.41 -1.35 -3.81
#